data_AF-A0A8J4VC04-F1
#
_entry.id   AF-A0A8J4VC04-F1
#
_cell.length_a   1.000
_cell.length_b   1.000
_cell.length_c   1.000
_cell.angle_alpha   90.00
_cell.angle_beta   90.00
_cell.angle_gamma   90.00
#
_symmetry.space_group_name_H-M   'P 1'
#
loop_
_entity.id
_entity.type
_entity.pdbx_description
1 polymer ?
#
loop_
_entity_poly.entity_id
_entity_poly.type
_entity_poly.pdbx_seq_one_letter_code
_entity_poly.pdbx_strand_id
1 'polypeptide(L)'
;MGFGLAVLNPLCCLAPISIVKDRATPLAAKSGGPYQLRLDSDRATPLSTVKDRATPLSTDTESDRVSGMGLVHRYRRSCPSNLELYNNFKVWTLLGQEVWRNFKSESGQQKHSITLHHHKKAYATVLHSSEAYVCGAIALAQSIIQSDSTKDLVLLADHSISSKSIRGLRAAGWKIKRIKRIQSPFAEKDSYNGFNYSKLRIWQLIEYDKVIFIDADHLVLKNIDKFFVHPQVSAATNNMMIFNSGVMVIEPSLCMFKELLSKSFKLESYNGGEQGFLNEAFTWWHRLPTKLNQLKIFDGSSNENHEIAEDSYTMQYLGLKPWMCYKDYDCNWDKLDHHQFASDSAHNRWWQVFEAMPKNLQPHCGLTKEMDARIRKWRGIARRASLPDGHWSIKVEDPRQHHFVD
;
A
#
# COMPACT_ATOMS: atom_id res chain seq x y z
N MET A 1 31.29 -30.89 39.05
CA MET A 1 31.04 -31.19 37.63
C MET A 1 29.54 -31.44 37.53
N GLY A 2 28.69 -30.46 37.21
CA GLY A 2 28.49 -29.80 35.90
C GLY A 2 27.19 -30.38 35.30
N PHE A 3 26.21 -29.70 34.71
CA PHE A 3 25.97 -28.30 34.36
C PHE A 3 24.43 -28.14 34.27
N GLY A 4 23.87 -27.07 34.82
CA GLY A 4 22.48 -26.66 34.55
C GLY A 4 22.47 -25.71 33.34
N LEU A 5 21.76 -26.07 32.27
CA LEU A 5 21.53 -25.18 31.14
C LEU A 5 20.43 -24.17 31.48
N ALA A 6 20.84 -22.92 31.67
CA ALA A 6 19.94 -21.77 31.66
C ALA A 6 19.51 -21.47 30.21
N VAL A 7 18.21 -21.33 30.01
CA VAL A 7 17.59 -20.86 28.77
C VAL A 7 17.91 -19.37 28.61
N LEU A 8 18.77 -19.06 27.62
CA LEU A 8 19.09 -17.69 27.23
C LEU A 8 17.99 -17.12 26.33
N ASN A 9 17.42 -16.01 26.78
CA ASN A 9 16.47 -15.17 26.08
C ASN A 9 17.26 -14.04 25.40
N PRO A 10 17.34 -13.92 24.06
CA PRO A 10 18.07 -12.83 23.44
C PRO A 10 17.16 -11.60 23.25
N LEU A 11 17.18 -10.71 24.24
CA LEU A 11 17.01 -9.27 24.01
C LEU A 11 18.37 -8.71 23.59
N CYS A 12 18.49 -8.19 22.37
CA CYS A 12 19.40 -7.07 22.09
C CYS A 12 19.11 -6.43 20.74
N CYS A 13 18.58 -5.21 20.79
CA CYS A 13 18.73 -4.22 19.74
C CYS A 13 20.21 -3.83 19.67
N LEU A 14 20.87 -4.10 18.54
CA LEU A 14 22.15 -3.48 18.19
C LEU A 14 21.89 -2.48 17.07
N ALA A 15 22.33 -1.24 17.29
CA ALA A 15 22.37 -0.21 16.28
C ALA A 15 23.35 -0.62 15.16
N PRO A 16 23.07 -0.34 13.87
CA PRO A 16 24.04 -0.63 12.83
C PRO A 16 25.24 0.33 12.91
N ILE A 17 26.42 -0.28 12.93
CA ILE A 17 27.71 0.37 12.72
C ILE A 17 27.76 0.86 11.27
N SER A 18 27.96 2.16 11.08
CA SER A 18 28.25 2.74 9.76
C SER A 18 29.61 2.26 9.27
N ILE A 19 29.63 1.42 8.25
CA ILE A 19 30.83 1.17 7.44
C ILE A 19 30.90 2.28 6.40
N VAL A 20 31.84 3.21 6.61
CA VAL A 20 32.26 4.19 5.60
C VAL A 20 32.93 3.39 4.46
N LYS A 21 32.30 3.32 3.30
CA LYS A 21 33.00 2.93 2.07
C LYS A 21 33.59 4.18 1.44
N ASP A 22 34.91 4.18 1.32
CA ASP A 22 35.67 5.21 0.63
C ASP A 22 35.24 5.36 -0.83
N ARG A 23 35.26 6.63 -1.28
CA ARG A 23 34.97 7.06 -2.65
C ARG A 23 35.97 6.43 -3.62
N ALA A 24 35.48 5.63 -4.55
CA ALA A 24 36.14 5.43 -5.85
C ALA A 24 35.43 6.30 -6.90
N THR A 25 36.19 7.17 -7.53
CA THR A 25 35.81 8.02 -8.67
C THR A 25 35.40 7.17 -9.87
N PRO A 26 34.28 7.45 -10.57
CA PRO A 26 34.02 6.83 -11.87
C PRO A 26 34.67 7.63 -13.00
N LEU A 27 35.53 6.95 -13.75
CA LEU A 27 35.96 7.34 -15.08
C LEU A 27 34.77 7.34 -16.05
N ALA A 28 34.72 8.34 -16.92
CA ALA A 28 33.73 8.49 -17.98
C ALA A 28 33.81 7.35 -19.01
N ALA A 29 32.66 6.78 -19.40
CA ALA A 29 32.54 5.99 -20.62
C ALA A 29 31.17 6.25 -21.29
N LYS A 30 31.25 6.47 -22.61
CA LYS A 30 30.19 6.92 -23.52
C LYS A 30 29.26 5.78 -23.97
N SER A 31 28.01 6.14 -24.24
CA SER A 31 27.07 5.65 -25.28
C SER A 31 27.16 4.20 -25.81
N GLY A 32 26.05 3.45 -25.72
CA GLY A 32 25.77 2.27 -26.56
C GLY A 32 24.42 1.62 -26.23
N GLY A 33 23.61 1.35 -27.26
CA GLY A 33 22.22 0.85 -27.20
C GLY A 33 22.03 -0.63 -26.80
N PRO A 34 20.83 -1.19 -27.05
CA PRO A 34 20.24 -2.23 -26.20
C PRO A 34 20.70 -3.65 -26.56
N TYR A 35 20.97 -4.46 -25.53
CA TYR A 35 21.20 -5.90 -25.68
C TYR A 35 19.92 -6.68 -25.44
N GLN A 36 19.40 -7.28 -26.51
CA GLN A 36 18.49 -8.43 -26.48
C GLN A 36 19.21 -9.64 -25.89
N LEU A 37 18.56 -10.34 -24.96
CA LEU A 37 18.96 -11.69 -24.55
C LEU A 37 18.02 -12.71 -25.19
N ARG A 38 18.58 -13.40 -26.19
CA ARG A 38 18.10 -14.65 -26.78
C ARG A 38 18.28 -15.77 -25.73
N LEU A 39 17.27 -16.60 -25.51
CA LEU A 39 17.44 -17.89 -24.85
C LEU A 39 16.95 -18.96 -25.83
N ASP A 40 17.91 -19.70 -26.36
CA ASP A 40 17.70 -20.89 -27.18
C ASP A 40 17.30 -22.09 -26.30
N SER A 41 16.57 -23.00 -26.94
CA SER A 41 15.97 -24.21 -26.41
C SER A 41 16.97 -25.36 -26.24
N ASP A 42 16.46 -26.45 -25.64
CA ASP A 42 16.93 -27.85 -25.68
C ASP A 42 17.80 -28.35 -24.51
N ARG A 43 17.15 -29.00 -23.53
CA ARG A 43 17.15 -30.49 -23.40
C ARG A 43 16.41 -30.94 -22.15
N ALA A 44 15.39 -31.77 -22.36
CA ALA A 44 14.73 -32.58 -21.34
C ALA A 44 15.24 -34.03 -21.40
N THR A 45 15.34 -34.70 -20.25
CA THR A 45 14.84 -36.08 -19.98
C THR A 45 15.02 -36.44 -18.50
N PRO A 46 14.24 -37.41 -17.95
CA PRO A 46 13.66 -37.32 -16.61
C PRO A 46 14.12 -38.43 -15.63
N LEU A 47 13.86 -38.26 -14.33
CA LEU A 47 13.86 -39.35 -13.35
C LEU A 47 12.65 -39.34 -12.41
N SER A 48 11.81 -40.36 -12.62
CA SER A 48 11.06 -41.21 -11.69
C SER A 48 10.55 -40.70 -10.33
N THR A 49 9.23 -40.64 -10.26
CA THR A 49 8.30 -41.10 -9.21
C THR A 49 8.86 -41.80 -7.96
N VAL A 50 8.48 -41.28 -6.78
CA VAL A 50 8.13 -42.09 -5.60
C VAL A 50 6.80 -41.57 -5.03
N LYS A 51 5.81 -42.48 -4.99
CA LYS A 51 4.54 -42.35 -4.28
C LYS A 51 4.78 -42.69 -2.82
N ASP A 52 4.28 -41.89 -1.89
CA ASP A 52 3.99 -42.40 -0.55
C ASP A 52 2.57 -42.05 -0.09
N ARG A 53 1.96 -43.10 0.47
CA ARG A 53 0.57 -43.25 0.85
C ARG A 53 0.20 -42.37 2.04
N ALA A 54 -1.00 -41.79 1.96
CA ALA A 54 -1.76 -41.38 3.12
C ALA A 54 -2.67 -42.52 3.60
N THR A 55 -2.79 -42.71 4.91
CA THR A 55 -3.99 -43.24 5.58
C THR A 55 -3.98 -42.77 7.04
N PRO A 56 -5.16 -42.54 7.65
CA PRO A 56 -5.33 -41.63 8.79
C PRO A 56 -5.40 -42.36 10.14
N LEU A 57 -5.06 -41.66 11.22
CA LEU A 57 -5.47 -42.05 12.57
C LEU A 57 -6.18 -40.90 13.29
N SER A 58 -7.19 -41.31 14.01
CA SER A 58 -8.26 -40.58 14.68
C SER A 58 -7.85 -39.94 16.01
N THR A 59 -8.63 -38.90 16.35
CA THR A 59 -9.12 -38.50 17.68
C THR A 59 -8.16 -38.55 18.87
N ASP A 60 -7.93 -37.40 19.49
CA ASP A 60 -8.26 -37.23 20.91
C ASP A 60 -8.54 -35.77 21.26
N THR A 61 -9.61 -35.63 22.04
CA THR A 61 -10.09 -34.41 22.70
C THR A 61 -9.22 -34.11 23.92
N GLU A 62 -8.73 -32.87 24.06
CA GLU A 62 -8.45 -32.35 25.39
C GLU A 62 -8.67 -30.84 25.45
N SER A 63 -9.53 -30.49 26.40
CA SER A 63 -9.87 -29.13 26.78
C SER A 63 -8.71 -28.58 27.58
N ASP A 64 -8.23 -27.38 27.28
CA ASP A 64 -7.66 -26.54 28.32
C ASP A 64 -7.91 -25.05 28.08
N ARG A 65 -8.58 -24.47 29.08
CA ARG A 65 -8.81 -23.04 29.23
C ARG A 65 -7.49 -22.38 29.60
N VAL A 66 -7.00 -21.45 28.76
CA VAL A 66 -6.04 -20.45 29.21
C VAL A 66 -6.68 -19.07 29.09
N SER A 67 -7.33 -18.66 30.18
CA SER A 67 -7.62 -17.26 30.47
C SER A 67 -6.32 -16.54 30.80
N GLY A 68 -5.70 -15.94 29.79
CA GLY A 68 -4.59 -15.02 29.94
C GLY A 68 -4.96 -13.65 29.41
N MET A 69 -5.75 -12.87 30.16
CA MET A 69 -5.92 -11.43 29.91
C MET A 69 -4.60 -10.74 30.26
N GLY A 70 -3.69 -10.66 29.29
CA GLY A 70 -2.51 -9.81 29.37
C GLY A 70 -2.94 -8.35 29.29
N LEU A 71 -2.88 -7.64 30.43
CA LEU A 71 -2.96 -6.19 30.50
C LEU A 71 -1.75 -5.58 29.77
N VAL A 72 -1.92 -5.26 28.49
CA VAL A 72 -0.93 -4.47 27.74
C VAL A 72 -1.12 -3.00 28.12
N HIS A 73 -0.36 -2.52 29.11
CA HIS A 73 -0.18 -1.09 29.36
C HIS A 73 0.64 -0.49 28.22
N ARG A 74 -0.03 0.03 27.19
CA ARG A 74 0.63 0.80 26.11
C ARG A 74 0.51 2.29 26.44
N TYR A 75 1.56 2.84 27.06
CA TYR A 75 1.73 4.30 27.12
C TYR A 75 1.71 4.84 25.68
N ARG A 76 0.82 5.80 25.38
CA ARG A 76 1.04 6.73 24.27
C ARG A 76 2.42 7.31 24.50
N ARG A 77 3.43 6.87 23.74
CA ARG A 77 4.73 7.54 23.73
C ARG A 77 4.48 8.92 23.15
N SER A 78 4.23 9.89 24.02
CA SER A 78 4.33 11.30 23.70
C SER A 78 5.66 11.48 22.99
N CYS A 79 5.61 11.76 21.70
CA CYS A 79 6.82 11.92 20.91
C CYS A 79 7.53 13.14 21.47
N PRO A 80 8.67 13.01 22.17
CA PRO A 80 9.16 14.13 22.96
C PRO A 80 9.43 15.31 22.04
N SER A 81 8.68 16.39 22.23
CA SER A 81 9.08 17.70 21.75
C SER A 81 10.13 18.17 22.75
N ASN A 82 11.41 18.00 22.41
CA ASN A 82 12.48 18.97 22.69
C ASN A 82 13.86 18.32 22.58
N LEU A 83 14.79 19.14 22.09
CA LEU A 83 16.24 18.96 22.03
C LEU A 83 16.87 18.53 23.38
N GLU A 84 16.16 18.68 24.50
CA GLU A 84 16.63 18.41 25.86
C GLU A 84 16.90 16.94 26.16
N LEU A 85 16.17 16.01 25.53
CA LEU A 85 16.44 14.58 25.71
C LEU A 85 17.75 14.16 25.04
N TYR A 86 18.17 14.84 23.97
CA TYR A 86 19.43 14.56 23.28
C TYR A 86 20.64 15.03 24.10
N ASN A 87 20.51 16.16 24.81
CA ASN A 87 21.55 16.64 25.73
C ASN A 87 21.63 15.81 27.00
N ASN A 88 20.49 15.38 27.55
CA ASN A 88 20.51 14.45 28.69
C ASN A 88 21.14 13.11 28.28
N PHE A 89 20.75 12.51 27.14
CA PHE A 89 21.31 11.22 26.72
C PHE A 89 22.83 11.24 26.47
N LYS A 90 23.39 12.39 26.06
CA LYS A 90 24.85 12.60 25.94
C LYS A 90 25.57 12.73 27.28
N VAL A 91 24.92 13.30 28.31
CA VAL A 91 25.50 13.38 29.67
C VAL A 91 25.45 12.01 30.37
N TRP A 92 24.42 11.21 30.11
CA TRP A 92 24.23 9.91 30.79
C TRP A 92 25.06 8.76 30.22
N THR A 93 25.45 8.79 28.95
CA THR A 93 26.32 7.76 28.33
C THR A 93 27.79 7.92 28.69
N LEU A 94 28.23 9.09 29.18
CA LEU A 94 29.62 9.36 29.58
C LEU A 94 29.99 8.87 30.99
N LEU A 95 29.02 8.45 31.82
CA LEU A 95 29.27 8.09 33.23
C LEU A 95 29.09 6.61 33.56
N GLY A 96 28.67 5.75 32.62
CA GLY A 96 28.73 4.29 32.76
C GLY A 96 28.06 3.69 34.00
N GLN A 97 26.96 4.28 34.51
CA GLN A 97 26.21 3.74 35.65
C GLN A 97 24.83 3.25 35.22
N GLU A 98 24.62 1.93 35.29
CA GLU A 98 23.29 1.32 35.25
C GLU A 98 22.63 1.45 36.64
N VAL A 99 21.46 2.09 36.69
CA VAL A 99 20.63 2.14 37.90
C VAL A 99 19.41 1.26 37.70
N TRP A 100 19.42 0.07 38.28
CA TRP A 100 18.21 -0.69 38.53
C TRP A 100 17.31 0.12 39.47
N ARG A 101 16.17 0.58 38.97
CA ARG A 101 15.18 1.32 39.77
C ARG A 101 14.59 0.41 40.85
N ASN A 102 14.88 0.74 42.10
CA ASN A 102 14.07 0.39 43.26
C ASN A 102 12.66 1.01 43.10
N PHE A 103 11.76 0.31 42.41
CA PHE A 103 10.33 0.56 42.54
C PHE A 103 9.84 -0.20 43.77
N LYS A 104 9.80 0.50 44.91
CA LYS A 104 8.98 0.07 46.05
C LYS A 104 7.51 0.22 45.63
N SER A 105 6.76 -0.88 45.75
CA SER A 105 5.32 -0.93 45.58
C SER A 105 4.65 -0.19 46.75
N GLU A 106 4.25 1.06 46.55
CA GLU A 106 3.23 1.69 47.39
C GLU A 106 1.86 1.23 46.88
N SER A 107 1.24 0.32 47.62
CA SER A 107 -0.13 -0.13 47.42
C SER A 107 -1.11 0.97 47.85
N GLY A 108 -1.26 2.00 47.01
CA GLY A 108 -2.41 2.90 47.07
C GLY A 108 -3.51 2.36 46.16
N GLN A 109 -4.66 1.96 46.72
CA GLN A 109 -5.86 1.65 45.95
C GLN A 109 -6.38 2.92 45.26
N GLN A 110 -5.78 3.30 44.14
CA GLN A 110 -6.41 4.23 43.20
C GLN A 110 -7.51 3.45 42.46
N LYS A 111 -8.76 3.88 42.64
CA LYS A 111 -9.88 3.49 41.77
C LYS A 111 -9.59 3.99 40.36
N HIS A 112 -8.84 3.21 39.59
CA HIS A 112 -8.67 3.46 38.16
C HIS A 112 -10.01 3.20 37.48
N SER A 113 -10.69 4.29 37.09
CA SER A 113 -11.76 4.22 36.10
C SER A 113 -11.18 3.58 34.84
N ILE A 114 -11.53 2.33 34.55
CA ILE A 114 -11.13 1.63 33.33
C ILE A 114 -11.86 2.33 32.18
N THR A 115 -11.24 3.36 31.59
CA THR A 115 -11.63 3.81 30.26
C THR A 115 -11.29 2.67 29.31
N LEU A 116 -12.31 1.90 28.91
CA LEU A 116 -12.22 0.93 27.81
C LEU A 116 -11.68 1.65 26.58
N HIS A 117 -10.37 1.57 26.37
CA HIS A 117 -9.71 2.19 25.23
C HIS A 117 -10.13 1.38 23.99
N HIS A 118 -11.16 1.87 23.31
CA HIS A 118 -11.59 1.28 22.05
C HIS A 118 -10.48 1.49 21.03
N HIS A 119 -9.90 0.38 20.56
CA HIS A 119 -8.88 0.39 19.50
C HIS A 119 -9.48 0.98 18.23
N LYS A 120 -9.16 2.24 17.94
CA LYS A 120 -9.64 2.95 16.76
C LYS A 120 -8.87 2.49 15.54
N LYS A 121 -9.60 1.98 14.55
CA LYS A 121 -9.05 1.42 13.31
C LYS A 121 -9.68 2.14 12.12
N ALA A 122 -8.88 2.42 11.11
CA ALA A 122 -9.34 3.08 9.89
C ALA A 122 -8.69 2.51 8.62
N TYR A 123 -9.43 2.57 7.53
CA TYR A 123 -8.81 2.59 6.21
C TYR A 123 -8.35 4.02 5.90
N ALA A 124 -7.18 4.14 5.29
CA ALA A 124 -6.67 5.43 4.86
C ALA A 124 -6.27 5.44 3.40
N THR A 125 -6.48 6.58 2.74
CA THR A 125 -5.91 6.88 1.43
C THR A 125 -5.42 8.32 1.37
N VAL A 126 -4.64 8.65 0.35
CA VAL A 126 -4.03 9.98 0.17
C VAL A 126 -4.29 10.46 -1.26
N LEU A 127 -4.79 11.69 -1.39
CA LEU A 127 -4.87 12.40 -2.66
C LEU A 127 -4.02 13.67 -2.61
N HIS A 128 -3.19 13.88 -3.62
CA HIS A 128 -2.38 15.08 -3.74
C HIS A 128 -2.08 15.39 -5.21
N SER A 129 -1.71 16.64 -5.49
CA SER A 129 -1.23 17.13 -6.80
C SER A 129 -2.25 17.10 -7.96
N SER A 130 -3.27 16.25 -7.95
CA SER A 130 -4.20 16.07 -9.08
C SER A 130 -5.58 15.59 -8.66
N GLU A 131 -6.61 16.04 -9.39
CA GLU A 131 -8.00 15.57 -9.30
C GLU A 131 -8.20 14.17 -9.92
N ALA A 132 -7.22 13.67 -10.69
CA ALA A 132 -7.35 12.46 -11.51
C ALA A 132 -7.70 11.18 -10.73
N TYR A 133 -7.44 11.16 -9.42
CA TYR A 133 -7.70 10.02 -8.53
C TYR A 133 -8.91 10.21 -7.61
N VAL A 134 -9.67 11.30 -7.76
CA VAL A 134 -10.89 11.52 -6.96
C VAL A 134 -11.92 10.42 -7.21
N CYS A 135 -12.15 10.07 -8.47
CA CYS A 135 -13.04 8.97 -8.82
C CYS A 135 -12.56 7.63 -8.25
N GLY A 136 -11.25 7.35 -8.33
CA GLY A 136 -10.64 6.17 -7.73
C GLY A 136 -10.85 6.09 -6.21
N ALA A 137 -10.62 7.19 -5.49
CA ALA A 137 -10.87 7.25 -4.05
C ALA A 137 -12.35 7.09 -3.68
N ILE A 138 -13.28 7.60 -4.50
CA ILE A 138 -14.72 7.35 -4.33
C ILE A 138 -15.01 5.86 -4.50
N ALA A 139 -14.56 5.24 -5.60
CA ALA A 139 -14.74 3.82 -5.83
C ALA A 139 -14.13 2.95 -4.72
N LEU A 140 -12.95 3.32 -4.22
CA LEU A 140 -12.30 2.65 -3.09
C LEU A 140 -13.20 2.69 -1.84
N ALA A 141 -13.69 3.86 -1.43
CA ALA A 141 -14.60 3.97 -0.28
C ALA A 141 -15.86 3.11 -0.47
N GLN A 142 -16.46 3.18 -1.65
CA GLN A 142 -17.68 2.42 -1.95
C GLN A 142 -17.43 0.92 -1.91
N SER A 143 -16.30 0.44 -2.43
CA SER A 143 -15.92 -0.98 -2.35
C SER A 143 -15.67 -1.45 -0.91
N ILE A 144 -15.08 -0.60 -0.05
CA ILE A 144 -14.90 -0.93 1.38
C ILE A 144 -16.26 -1.02 2.08
N ILE A 145 -17.16 -0.07 1.82
CA ILE A 145 -18.52 -0.06 2.41
C ILE A 145 -19.32 -1.26 1.94
N GLN A 146 -19.29 -1.58 0.65
CA GLN A 146 -19.98 -2.75 0.07
C GLN A 146 -19.42 -4.08 0.56
N SER A 147 -18.22 -4.08 1.16
CA SER A 147 -17.65 -5.26 1.83
C SER A 147 -18.10 -5.42 3.29
N ASP A 148 -19.09 -4.65 3.76
CA ASP A 148 -19.61 -4.66 5.14
C ASP A 148 -18.57 -4.27 6.20
N SER A 149 -17.59 -3.43 5.84
CA SER A 149 -16.65 -2.92 6.84
C SER A 149 -17.29 -1.87 7.74
N THR A 150 -16.99 -1.96 9.05
CA THR A 150 -17.43 -0.98 10.06
C THR A 150 -16.34 0.02 10.43
N LYS A 151 -15.23 0.05 9.69
CA LYS A 151 -14.04 0.84 10.04
C LYS A 151 -14.16 2.25 9.49
N ASP A 152 -13.52 3.19 10.18
CA ASP A 152 -13.49 4.57 9.71
C ASP A 152 -12.77 4.68 8.36
N LEU A 153 -13.27 5.53 7.48
CA LEU A 153 -12.61 5.89 6.22
C LEU A 153 -11.97 7.26 6.39
N VAL A 154 -10.65 7.38 6.23
CA VAL A 154 -9.92 8.65 6.36
C VAL A 154 -9.13 8.96 5.10
N LEU A 155 -9.30 10.17 4.58
CA LEU A 155 -8.57 10.60 3.38
C LEU A 155 -7.74 11.83 3.69
N LEU A 156 -6.44 11.75 3.43
CA LEU A 156 -5.54 12.90 3.47
C LEU A 156 -5.55 13.59 2.11
N ALA A 157 -5.99 14.83 2.03
CA ALA A 157 -6.05 15.60 0.78
C ALA A 157 -5.22 16.88 0.90
N ASP A 158 -4.39 17.19 -0.08
CA ASP A 158 -3.77 18.52 -0.17
C ASP A 158 -4.75 19.57 -0.73
N HIS A 159 -4.27 20.79 -1.00
CA HIS A 159 -5.10 21.88 -1.52
C HIS A 159 -5.35 21.81 -3.04
N SER A 160 -4.70 20.91 -3.79
CA SER A 160 -5.02 20.74 -5.21
C SER A 160 -6.36 20.05 -5.43
N ILE A 161 -6.91 19.40 -4.40
CA ILE A 161 -8.24 18.79 -4.44
C ILE A 161 -9.30 19.86 -4.10
N SER A 162 -10.11 20.19 -5.10
CA SER A 162 -11.13 21.22 -5.09
C SER A 162 -12.20 20.98 -4.03
N SER A 163 -12.86 22.06 -3.61
CA SER A 163 -13.98 21.97 -2.67
C SER A 163 -15.14 21.13 -3.20
N LYS A 164 -15.35 21.08 -4.54
CA LYS A 164 -16.35 20.21 -5.18
C LYS A 164 -16.01 18.74 -4.96
N SER A 165 -14.78 18.33 -5.28
CA SER A 165 -14.30 16.97 -5.08
C SER A 165 -14.30 16.57 -3.60
N ILE A 166 -13.95 17.49 -2.70
CA ILE A 166 -13.97 17.24 -1.25
C ILE A 166 -15.37 16.98 -0.72
N ARG A 167 -16.40 17.65 -1.26
CA ARG A 167 -17.80 17.32 -0.93
C ARG A 167 -18.17 15.93 -1.44
N GLY A 168 -17.77 15.57 -2.65
CA GLY A 168 -17.97 14.22 -3.21
C GLY A 168 -17.31 13.14 -2.37
N LEU A 169 -16.05 13.33 -1.99
CA LEU A 169 -15.30 12.40 -1.15
C LEU A 169 -15.95 12.23 0.24
N ARG A 170 -16.44 13.32 0.85
CA ARG A 170 -17.22 13.23 2.11
C ARG A 170 -18.51 12.46 1.93
N ALA A 171 -19.26 12.74 0.86
CA ALA A 171 -20.49 12.02 0.54
C ALA A 171 -20.24 10.52 0.27
N ALA A 172 -19.06 10.16 -0.26
CA ALA A 172 -18.63 8.77 -0.44
C ALA A 172 -18.25 8.07 0.87
N GLY A 173 -18.14 8.79 2.00
CA GLY A 173 -17.84 8.24 3.32
C GLY A 173 -16.51 8.68 3.93
N TRP A 174 -15.66 9.42 3.20
CA TRP A 174 -14.33 9.81 3.70
C TRP A 174 -14.39 10.93 4.75
N LYS A 175 -13.74 10.69 5.89
CA LYS A 175 -13.31 11.74 6.84
C LYS A 175 -12.07 12.44 6.28
N ILE A 176 -12.25 13.65 5.76
CA ILE A 176 -11.19 14.39 5.10
C ILE A 176 -10.28 15.11 6.09
N LYS A 177 -8.97 14.93 5.95
CA LYS A 177 -7.94 15.75 6.59
C LYS A 177 -7.13 16.50 5.55
N ARG A 178 -7.08 17.83 5.67
CA ARG A 178 -6.22 18.65 4.81
C ARG A 178 -4.76 18.51 5.22
N ILE A 179 -3.87 18.30 4.25
CA ILE A 179 -2.43 18.13 4.49
C ILE A 179 -1.59 19.10 3.65
N LYS A 180 -0.38 19.40 4.13
CA LYS A 180 0.67 19.98 3.30
C LYS A 180 1.45 18.85 2.63
N ARG A 181 1.63 18.99 1.32
CA ARG A 181 2.45 18.05 0.53
C ARG A 181 3.87 17.98 1.07
N ILE A 182 4.52 16.83 0.88
CA ILE A 182 5.92 16.62 1.17
C ILE A 182 6.61 16.38 -0.17
N GLN A 183 7.56 17.25 -0.51
CA GLN A 183 8.41 17.08 -1.67
C GLN A 183 9.55 16.12 -1.34
N SER A 184 9.85 15.17 -2.23
CA SER A 184 11.04 14.34 -2.12
C SER A 184 12.29 15.21 -2.33
N PRO A 185 13.27 15.18 -1.40
CA PRO A 185 14.51 15.97 -1.55
C PRO A 185 15.36 15.58 -2.76
N PHE A 186 15.17 14.36 -3.27
CA PHE A 186 15.89 13.82 -4.44
C PHE A 186 15.05 13.87 -5.73
N ALA A 187 13.86 14.46 -5.70
CA ALA A 187 13.03 14.56 -6.90
C ALA A 187 13.66 15.50 -7.92
N GLU A 188 13.73 15.04 -9.16
CA GLU A 188 13.96 15.92 -10.29
C GLU A 188 12.90 17.02 -10.35
N LYS A 189 13.28 18.17 -10.88
CA LYS A 189 12.36 19.29 -11.05
C LYS A 189 11.18 18.84 -11.92
N ASP A 190 9.97 19.14 -11.47
CA ASP A 190 8.72 18.84 -12.16
C ASP A 190 8.43 17.33 -12.38
N SER A 191 9.10 16.44 -11.63
CA SER A 191 8.82 15.00 -11.70
C SER A 191 7.40 14.68 -11.22
N TYR A 192 6.71 13.78 -11.93
CA TYR A 192 5.33 13.42 -11.61
C TYR A 192 5.18 12.82 -10.19
N ASN A 193 6.22 12.15 -9.70
CA ASN A 193 6.28 11.50 -8.40
C ASN A 193 6.89 12.40 -7.30
N GLY A 194 7.24 13.65 -7.61
CA GLY A 194 8.03 14.50 -6.71
C GLY A 194 7.34 14.82 -5.37
N PHE A 195 6.02 14.66 -5.31
CA PHE A 195 5.22 14.85 -4.09
C PHE A 195 4.70 13.55 -3.45
N ASN A 196 5.11 12.38 -3.94
CA ASN A 196 4.63 11.09 -3.43
C ASN A 196 4.95 10.87 -1.94
N TYR A 197 5.99 11.54 -1.42
CA TYR A 197 6.31 11.50 0.01
C TYR A 197 5.20 12.09 0.89
N SER A 198 4.20 12.76 0.30
CA SER A 198 2.96 13.13 1.00
C SER A 198 2.25 11.91 1.61
N LYS A 199 2.45 10.70 1.09
CA LYS A 199 2.00 9.44 1.69
C LYS A 199 2.52 9.24 3.12
N LEU A 200 3.71 9.75 3.46
CA LEU A 200 4.27 9.65 4.82
C LEU A 200 3.38 10.31 5.88
N ARG A 201 2.51 11.25 5.49
CA ARG A 201 1.54 11.90 6.39
C ARG A 201 0.58 10.92 7.07
N ILE A 202 0.43 9.69 6.56
CA ILE A 202 -0.40 8.64 7.19
C ILE A 202 0.07 8.30 8.61
N TRP A 203 1.37 8.42 8.93
CA TRP A 203 1.87 8.23 10.29
C TRP A 203 1.44 9.34 11.27
N GLN A 204 0.83 10.43 10.79
CA GLN A 204 0.27 11.48 11.65
C GLN A 204 -1.18 11.22 12.09
N LEU A 205 -1.80 10.11 11.64
CA LEU A 205 -3.16 9.70 12.01
C LEU A 205 -3.26 9.12 13.44
N ILE A 206 -2.68 9.82 14.42
CA ILE A 206 -2.50 9.37 15.81
C ILE A 206 -3.79 9.22 16.62
N GLU A 207 -4.94 9.61 16.07
CA GLU A 207 -6.24 9.27 16.66
C GLU A 207 -6.66 7.82 16.40
N TYR A 208 -5.93 7.08 15.54
CA TYR A 208 -6.11 5.66 15.28
C TYR A 208 -4.94 4.85 15.80
N ASP A 209 -5.22 3.69 16.36
CA ASP A 209 -4.23 2.72 16.81
C ASP A 209 -3.63 1.93 15.65
N LYS A 210 -4.44 1.71 14.60
CA LYS A 210 -4.01 0.99 13.41
C LYS A 210 -4.73 1.48 12.17
N VAL A 211 -3.99 1.56 11.07
CA VAL A 211 -4.49 1.98 9.77
C VAL A 211 -4.13 0.93 8.74
N ILE A 212 -5.09 0.54 7.90
CA ILE A 212 -4.80 -0.12 6.62
C ILE A 212 -4.79 0.99 5.57
N PHE A 213 -3.60 1.36 5.11
CA PHE A 213 -3.44 2.25 3.98
C PHE A 213 -3.72 1.50 2.68
N ILE A 214 -4.47 2.13 1.78
CA ILE A 214 -4.77 1.63 0.43
C ILE A 214 -4.64 2.80 -0.56
N ASP A 215 -3.87 2.64 -1.64
CA ASP A 215 -3.79 3.64 -2.71
C ASP A 215 -5.14 3.83 -3.40
N ALA A 216 -5.36 5.02 -3.97
CA ALA A 216 -6.64 5.38 -4.59
C ALA A 216 -6.91 4.67 -5.93
N ASP A 217 -5.97 3.86 -6.41
CA ASP A 217 -6.09 2.98 -7.57
C ASP A 217 -6.30 1.51 -7.21
N HIS A 218 -6.85 1.26 -6.03
CA HIS A 218 -7.31 -0.06 -5.62
C HIS A 218 -8.83 -0.16 -5.54
N LEU A 219 -9.30 -1.40 -5.56
CA LEU A 219 -10.65 -1.77 -5.17
C LEU A 219 -10.59 -2.90 -4.15
N VAL A 220 -11.43 -2.83 -3.11
CA VAL A 220 -11.58 -3.90 -2.12
C VAL A 220 -12.68 -4.85 -2.60
N LEU A 221 -12.28 -6.09 -2.91
CA LEU A 221 -13.15 -7.13 -3.46
C LEU A 221 -13.83 -7.96 -2.35
N LYS A 222 -13.19 -8.07 -1.19
CA LYS A 222 -13.68 -8.81 -0.01
C LYS A 222 -13.29 -8.07 1.25
N ASN A 223 -14.06 -8.21 2.32
CA ASN A 223 -13.76 -7.56 3.59
C ASN A 223 -12.34 -7.95 4.10
N ILE A 224 -11.52 -6.95 4.41
CA ILE A 224 -10.15 -7.13 4.89
C ILE A 224 -9.95 -6.69 6.34
N ASP A 225 -11.03 -6.52 7.11
CA ASP A 225 -10.95 -6.06 8.51
C ASP A 225 -10.12 -7.00 9.40
N LYS A 226 -10.09 -8.30 9.07
CA LYS A 226 -9.26 -9.28 9.78
C LYS A 226 -7.76 -8.97 9.74
N PHE A 227 -7.30 -8.24 8.71
CA PHE A 227 -5.88 -7.90 8.56
C PHE A 227 -5.43 -6.74 9.46
N PHE A 228 -6.34 -6.06 10.15
CA PHE A 228 -5.99 -5.15 11.25
C PHE A 228 -5.35 -5.89 12.46
N VAL A 229 -5.14 -7.20 12.43
CA VAL A 229 -4.36 -7.89 13.47
C VAL A 229 -2.85 -7.69 13.29
N HIS A 230 -2.36 -7.48 12.06
CA HIS A 230 -0.93 -7.47 11.75
C HIS A 230 -0.18 -6.24 12.29
N PRO A 231 1.11 -6.37 12.66
CA PRO A 231 1.97 -5.26 13.13
C PRO A 231 2.41 -4.31 12.00
N GLN A 232 3.02 -3.18 12.34
CA GLN A 232 3.67 -2.31 11.34
C GLN A 232 5.11 -2.76 11.04
N VAL A 233 5.64 -2.56 9.83
CA VAL A 233 4.88 -2.38 8.59
C VAL A 233 4.56 -3.78 8.07
N SER A 234 3.28 -4.04 7.76
CA SER A 234 2.91 -5.23 7.00
C SER A 234 2.47 -4.82 5.61
N ALA A 235 2.94 -5.53 4.57
CA ALA A 235 2.62 -5.23 3.18
C ALA A 235 2.73 -6.48 2.31
N ALA A 236 2.06 -6.48 1.17
CA ALA A 236 2.20 -7.53 0.16
C ALA A 236 3.51 -7.34 -0.62
N THR A 237 4.08 -8.46 -1.08
CA THR A 237 5.35 -8.50 -1.81
C THR A 237 5.17 -8.16 -3.29
N ASN A 238 6.10 -7.36 -3.86
CA ASN A 238 6.30 -7.30 -5.32
C ASN A 238 7.22 -8.44 -5.77
N ASN A 239 8.28 -8.71 -5.00
CA ASN A 239 9.16 -9.86 -5.15
C ASN A 239 9.77 -10.25 -3.80
N MET A 240 10.65 -11.26 -3.78
CA MET A 240 11.24 -11.78 -2.54
C MET A 240 11.85 -10.72 -1.60
N MET A 241 12.35 -9.62 -2.14
CA MET A 241 13.15 -8.61 -1.42
C MET A 241 12.44 -7.28 -1.18
N ILE A 242 11.39 -6.95 -1.94
CA ILE A 242 10.69 -5.66 -1.83
C ILE A 242 9.18 -5.82 -1.72
N PHE A 243 8.56 -4.95 -0.92
CA PHE A 243 7.11 -4.85 -0.80
C PHE A 243 6.54 -3.75 -1.70
N ASN A 244 5.25 -3.91 -2.00
CA ASN A 244 4.44 -2.91 -2.67
C ASN A 244 3.79 -1.98 -1.63
N SER A 245 3.91 -0.66 -1.80
CA SER A 245 3.37 0.33 -0.84
C SER A 245 1.89 0.67 -1.09
N GLY A 246 1.22 -0.05 -1.99
CA GLY A 246 -0.19 0.14 -2.35
C GLY A 246 -1.16 -0.33 -1.28
N VAL A 247 -0.80 -1.35 -0.49
CA VAL A 247 -1.57 -1.80 0.68
C VAL A 247 -0.62 -2.05 1.86
N MET A 248 -0.81 -1.29 2.95
CA MET A 248 0.07 -1.39 4.13
C MET A 248 -0.71 -1.34 5.44
N VAL A 249 -0.34 -2.18 6.41
CA VAL A 249 -0.79 -2.07 7.81
C VAL A 249 0.22 -1.24 8.59
N ILE A 250 -0.25 -0.17 9.22
CA ILE A 250 0.57 0.85 9.89
C ILE A 250 0.01 1.13 11.28
N GLU A 251 0.90 1.41 12.24
CA GLU A 251 0.55 1.97 13.55
C GLU A 251 0.99 3.44 13.58
N PRO A 252 0.07 4.41 13.40
CA PRO A 252 0.41 5.82 13.32
C PRO A 252 1.19 6.32 14.54
N SER A 253 2.26 7.07 14.29
CA SER A 253 3.11 7.64 15.34
C SER A 253 3.84 8.88 14.80
N LEU A 254 3.73 10.00 15.53
CA LEU A 254 4.49 11.22 15.22
C LEU A 254 6.01 11.02 15.26
N CYS A 255 6.51 10.09 16.07
CA CYS A 255 7.95 9.80 16.13
C CYS A 255 8.42 9.09 14.87
N MET A 256 7.78 7.99 14.48
CA MET A 256 7.99 7.36 13.18
C MET A 256 7.84 8.33 12.00
N PHE A 257 6.83 9.22 12.01
CA PHE A 257 6.70 10.26 10.99
C PHE A 257 7.95 11.17 10.92
N LYS A 258 8.42 11.68 12.06
CA LYS A 258 9.63 12.51 12.14
C LYS A 258 10.88 11.75 11.71
N GLU A 259 10.99 10.47 12.07
CA GLU A 259 12.10 9.61 11.67
C GLU A 259 12.12 9.40 10.15
N LEU A 260 10.99 9.06 9.55
CA LEU A 260 10.85 8.91 8.10
C LEU A 260 11.18 10.22 7.37
N LEU A 261 10.70 11.36 7.86
CA LEU A 261 11.04 12.66 7.30
C LEU A 261 12.52 13.02 7.48
N SER A 262 13.19 12.55 8.54
CA SER A 262 14.64 12.74 8.67
C SER A 262 15.42 11.84 7.72
N LYS A 263 14.99 10.59 7.57
CA LYS A 263 15.56 9.61 6.63
C LYS A 263 15.38 10.04 5.18
N SER A 264 14.30 10.75 4.83
CA SER A 264 14.03 11.19 3.45
C SER A 264 15.07 12.13 2.85
N PHE A 265 15.92 12.76 3.68
CA PHE A 265 17.05 13.58 3.22
C PHE A 265 18.35 12.79 3.06
N LYS A 266 18.37 11.51 3.46
CA LYS A 266 19.56 10.66 3.52
C LYS A 266 19.44 9.41 2.65
N LEU A 267 18.23 8.86 2.55
CA LEU A 267 17.92 7.67 1.78
C LEU A 267 17.29 8.10 0.47
N GLU A 268 17.98 7.79 -0.62
CA GLU A 268 17.44 7.96 -1.97
C GLU A 268 16.47 6.82 -2.29
N SER A 269 15.42 7.12 -3.04
CA SER A 269 14.46 6.09 -3.47
C SER A 269 14.95 5.39 -4.72
N TYR A 270 15.06 4.06 -4.70
CA TYR A 270 15.50 3.29 -5.87
C TYR A 270 14.60 3.47 -7.11
N ASN A 271 13.36 3.94 -6.96
CA ASN A 271 12.43 4.21 -8.06
C ASN A 271 11.94 5.67 -8.11
N GLY A 272 12.58 6.57 -7.36
CA GLY A 272 12.20 7.98 -7.22
C GLY A 272 10.90 8.24 -6.44
N GLY A 273 10.06 7.23 -6.23
CA GLY A 273 8.77 7.32 -5.53
C GLY A 273 8.87 7.03 -4.04
N GLU A 274 7.73 7.06 -3.36
CA GLU A 274 7.63 6.73 -1.94
C GLU A 274 7.77 5.23 -1.68
N GLN A 275 7.39 4.36 -2.62
CA GLN A 275 7.58 2.91 -2.47
C GLN A 275 9.06 2.56 -2.31
N GLY A 276 9.92 3.12 -3.17
CA GLY A 276 11.35 2.87 -3.11
C GLY A 276 11.94 3.36 -1.79
N PHE A 277 11.60 4.59 -1.41
CA PHE A 277 11.99 5.14 -0.11
C PHE A 277 11.54 4.29 1.09
N LEU A 278 10.29 3.81 1.09
CA LEU A 278 9.77 3.00 2.18
C LEU A 278 10.48 1.64 2.29
N ASN A 279 10.87 1.03 1.16
CA ASN A 279 11.69 -0.19 1.18
C ASN A 279 13.10 0.05 1.71
N GLU A 280 13.70 1.21 1.44
CA GLU A 280 15.00 1.60 2.04
C GLU A 280 14.86 1.92 3.54
N ALA A 281 13.77 2.57 3.94
CA ALA A 281 13.54 2.99 5.32
C ALA A 281 13.12 1.84 6.25
N PHE A 282 12.40 0.85 5.71
CA PHE A 282 11.91 -0.35 6.39
C PHE A 282 12.55 -1.61 5.80
N THR A 283 13.77 -1.92 6.24
CA THR A 283 14.50 -3.12 5.80
C THR A 283 13.92 -4.43 6.34
N TRP A 284 13.01 -4.36 7.31
CA TRP A 284 12.24 -5.48 7.84
C TRP A 284 10.75 -5.14 7.79
N TRP A 285 9.94 -6.06 7.27
CA TRP A 285 8.48 -5.93 7.22
C TRP A 285 7.82 -7.31 7.35
N HIS A 286 6.53 -7.31 7.68
CA HIS A 286 5.74 -8.53 7.75
C HIS A 286 5.03 -8.76 6.41
N ARG A 287 5.21 -9.95 5.83
CA ARG A 287 4.64 -10.30 4.53
C ARG A 287 3.14 -10.58 4.66
N LEU A 288 2.34 -9.82 3.92
CA LEU A 288 0.92 -10.10 3.72
C LEU A 288 0.74 -11.01 2.48
N PRO A 289 -0.37 -11.77 2.40
CA PRO A 289 -0.68 -12.56 1.21
C PRO A 289 -0.72 -11.67 -0.05
N THR A 290 -0.22 -12.17 -1.17
CA THR A 290 -0.25 -11.45 -2.47
C THR A 290 -1.67 -11.13 -2.91
N LYS A 291 -2.64 -11.99 -2.57
CA LYS A 291 -4.09 -11.77 -2.78
C LYS A 291 -4.62 -10.50 -2.10
N LEU A 292 -3.91 -9.94 -1.11
CA LEU A 292 -4.26 -8.67 -0.45
C LEU A 292 -3.79 -7.45 -1.24
N ASN A 293 -2.97 -7.64 -2.27
CA ASN A 293 -2.58 -6.61 -3.23
C ASN A 293 -2.41 -7.25 -4.62
N GLN A 294 -3.51 -7.76 -5.18
CA GLN A 294 -3.48 -8.38 -6.51
C GLN A 294 -3.17 -7.31 -7.55
N LEU A 295 -2.01 -7.39 -8.19
CA LEU A 295 -1.64 -6.48 -9.26
C LEU A 295 -2.40 -6.84 -10.54
N LYS A 296 -2.97 -5.84 -11.23
CA LYS A 296 -3.47 -5.97 -12.60
C LYS A 296 -2.28 -5.92 -13.58
N ILE A 297 -1.49 -6.99 -13.59
CA ILE A 297 -0.38 -7.20 -14.51
C ILE A 297 -0.33 -8.67 -14.95
N PHE A 298 -0.08 -8.88 -16.24
CA PHE A 298 -0.08 -10.17 -16.92
C PHE A 298 1.17 -10.20 -17.82
N ASP A 299 2.29 -10.63 -17.24
CA ASP A 299 3.60 -10.71 -17.88
C ASP A 299 4.03 -12.16 -18.19
N GLY A 300 3.10 -13.12 -18.08
CA GLY A 300 3.36 -14.55 -18.23
C GLY A 300 2.32 -15.28 -19.08
N SER A 301 2.73 -16.43 -19.64
CA SER A 301 1.95 -17.26 -20.57
C SER A 301 0.80 -18.06 -19.93
N SER A 302 0.58 -17.97 -18.63
CA SER A 302 -0.40 -18.82 -17.92
C SER A 302 -1.81 -18.25 -17.88
N ASN A 303 -2.02 -16.99 -18.27
CA ASN A 303 -3.32 -16.34 -18.22
C ASN A 303 -3.56 -15.51 -19.48
N GLU A 304 -3.72 -16.19 -20.62
CA GLU A 304 -3.93 -15.55 -21.94
C GLU A 304 -5.15 -14.62 -21.97
N ASN A 305 -6.18 -14.91 -21.16
CA ASN A 305 -7.40 -14.11 -21.08
C ASN A 305 -7.32 -12.94 -20.07
N HIS A 306 -6.19 -12.79 -19.38
CA HIS A 306 -5.98 -11.74 -18.39
C HIS A 306 -7.08 -11.71 -17.30
N GLU A 307 -7.49 -12.89 -16.84
CA GLU A 307 -8.54 -13.07 -15.83
C GLU A 307 -8.04 -12.78 -14.42
N ILE A 308 -8.90 -12.22 -13.56
CA ILE A 308 -8.56 -11.95 -12.16
C ILE A 308 -9.04 -13.10 -11.27
N ALA A 309 -8.17 -13.55 -10.36
CA ALA A 309 -8.55 -14.57 -9.39
C ALA A 309 -9.79 -14.16 -8.56
N GLU A 310 -10.73 -15.09 -8.40
CA GLU A 310 -11.96 -14.91 -7.62
C GLU A 310 -11.70 -14.80 -6.10
N ASP A 311 -10.53 -15.22 -5.64
CA ASP A 311 -10.16 -15.21 -4.23
C ASP A 311 -9.24 -14.05 -3.80
N SER A 312 -9.00 -13.09 -4.70
CA SER A 312 -8.35 -11.82 -4.39
C SER A 312 -9.18 -11.01 -3.39
N TYR A 313 -8.50 -10.38 -2.43
CA TYR A 313 -9.12 -9.48 -1.44
C TYR A 313 -9.16 -8.04 -1.93
N THR A 314 -8.11 -7.60 -2.62
CA THR A 314 -8.04 -6.28 -3.24
C THR A 314 -7.39 -6.41 -4.61
N MET A 315 -7.57 -5.40 -5.45
CA MET A 315 -6.97 -5.32 -6.77
C MET A 315 -6.38 -3.94 -7.02
N GLN A 316 -5.10 -3.88 -7.41
CA GLN A 316 -4.39 -2.68 -7.82
C GLN A 316 -4.45 -2.50 -9.33
N TYR A 317 -5.05 -1.40 -9.79
CA TYR A 317 -5.18 -1.11 -11.21
C TYR A 317 -3.93 -0.43 -11.75
N LEU A 318 -3.03 -1.20 -12.37
CA LEU A 318 -1.90 -0.67 -13.13
C LEU A 318 -2.32 -0.24 -14.55
N GLY A 319 -1.46 0.50 -15.25
CA GLY A 319 -1.77 1.07 -16.55
C GLY A 319 -2.80 2.21 -16.51
N LEU A 320 -3.64 2.30 -17.54
CA LEU A 320 -4.79 3.21 -17.58
C LEU A 320 -5.83 2.76 -16.56
N LYS A 321 -6.31 3.72 -15.75
CA LYS A 321 -7.30 3.46 -14.70
C LYS A 321 -8.70 3.31 -15.30
N PRO A 322 -9.59 2.48 -14.72
CA PRO A 322 -10.89 2.17 -15.33
C PRO A 322 -11.76 3.39 -15.61
N TRP A 323 -11.78 4.37 -14.70
CA TRP A 323 -12.56 5.61 -14.86
C TRP A 323 -12.08 6.50 -16.02
N MET A 324 -10.88 6.24 -16.55
CA MET A 324 -10.31 6.93 -17.71
C MET A 324 -10.60 6.24 -19.05
N CYS A 325 -11.22 5.07 -19.03
CA CYS A 325 -11.68 4.34 -20.20
C CYS A 325 -13.19 4.50 -20.35
N TYR A 326 -13.74 4.13 -21.53
CA TYR A 326 -15.17 3.86 -21.61
C TYR A 326 -15.52 2.63 -20.78
N LYS A 327 -16.79 2.50 -20.40
CA LYS A 327 -17.31 1.37 -19.64
C LYS A 327 -17.21 0.03 -20.37
N ASP A 328 -17.26 0.07 -21.70
CA ASP A 328 -17.53 -1.12 -22.51
C ASP A 328 -16.38 -2.14 -22.53
N TYR A 329 -15.13 -1.70 -22.29
CA TYR A 329 -13.94 -2.56 -22.26
C TYR A 329 -12.73 -1.84 -21.64
N ASP A 330 -11.69 -2.60 -21.26
CA ASP A 330 -10.44 -2.04 -20.77
C ASP A 330 -9.64 -1.36 -21.90
N CYS A 331 -9.63 -0.03 -21.94
CA CYS A 331 -8.90 0.73 -22.96
C CYS A 331 -7.37 0.57 -22.91
N ASN A 332 -6.81 -0.17 -21.95
CA ASN A 332 -5.43 -0.65 -22.04
C ASN A 332 -5.20 -1.56 -23.27
N TRP A 333 -6.24 -2.25 -23.78
CA TRP A 333 -6.17 -3.03 -25.02
C TRP A 333 -5.90 -2.17 -26.27
N ASP A 334 -6.23 -0.87 -26.25
CA ASP A 334 -5.93 0.02 -27.39
C ASP A 334 -4.45 0.42 -27.48
N LYS A 335 -3.62 -0.03 -26.54
CA LYS A 335 -2.21 0.36 -26.42
C LYS A 335 -1.33 -0.88 -26.25
N LEU A 336 -0.58 -1.24 -27.29
CA LEU A 336 0.28 -2.42 -27.31
C LEU A 336 1.24 -2.48 -26.11
N ASP A 337 1.83 -1.35 -25.72
CA ASP A 337 2.72 -1.22 -24.56
C ASP A 337 2.00 -1.32 -23.20
N HIS A 338 0.67 -1.38 -23.20
CA HIS A 338 -0.19 -1.51 -22.01
C HIS A 338 -0.95 -2.83 -21.97
N HIS A 339 -0.81 -3.70 -22.97
CA HIS A 339 -1.49 -5.01 -23.02
C HIS A 339 -1.24 -5.83 -21.76
N GLN A 340 -0.02 -5.81 -21.22
CA GLN A 340 0.31 -6.45 -19.94
C GLN A 340 -0.52 -5.96 -18.73
N PHE A 341 -1.24 -4.84 -18.84
CA PHE A 341 -2.14 -4.32 -17.80
C PHE A 341 -3.61 -4.39 -18.20
N ALA A 342 -3.93 -4.87 -19.40
CA ALA A 342 -5.29 -4.91 -19.90
C ALA A 342 -6.05 -6.10 -19.31
N SER A 343 -7.28 -5.90 -18.83
CA SER A 343 -8.13 -6.97 -18.34
C SER A 343 -9.58 -6.51 -18.27
N ASP A 344 -10.44 -7.09 -19.11
CA ASP A 344 -11.88 -6.81 -19.07
C ASP A 344 -12.50 -7.34 -17.77
N SER A 345 -11.99 -8.45 -17.23
CA SER A 345 -12.37 -8.99 -15.93
C SER A 345 -12.15 -7.97 -14.80
N ALA A 346 -10.95 -7.37 -14.74
CA ALA A 346 -10.65 -6.31 -13.78
C ALA A 346 -11.51 -5.05 -14.03
N HIS A 347 -11.66 -4.67 -15.29
CA HIS A 347 -12.44 -3.50 -15.69
C HIS A 347 -13.90 -3.62 -15.26
N ASN A 348 -14.52 -4.78 -15.52
CA ASN A 348 -15.89 -5.10 -15.13
C ASN A 348 -16.09 -5.02 -13.61
N ARG A 349 -15.14 -5.53 -12.81
CA ARG A 349 -15.19 -5.42 -11.34
C ARG A 349 -15.20 -3.97 -10.86
N TRP A 350 -14.48 -3.07 -11.53
CA TRP A 350 -14.54 -1.64 -11.23
C TRP A 350 -15.92 -1.05 -11.52
N TRP A 351 -16.48 -1.39 -12.68
CA TRP A 351 -17.78 -0.89 -13.11
C TRP A 351 -18.94 -1.40 -12.27
N GLN A 352 -18.87 -2.63 -11.75
CA GLN A 352 -19.83 -3.15 -10.78
C GLN A 352 -19.92 -2.24 -9.54
N VAL A 353 -18.78 -1.79 -9.00
CA VAL A 353 -18.77 -0.84 -7.86
C VAL A 353 -19.33 0.52 -8.27
N PHE A 354 -18.98 1.03 -9.46
CA PHE A 354 -19.52 2.29 -9.98
C PHE A 354 -21.05 2.23 -10.16
N GLU A 355 -21.59 1.11 -10.62
CA GLU A 355 -23.04 0.95 -10.83
C GLU A 355 -23.79 0.83 -9.51
N ALA A 356 -23.20 0.14 -8.53
CA ALA A 356 -23.77 -0.07 -7.21
C ALA A 356 -23.69 1.17 -6.30
N MET A 357 -22.78 2.13 -6.56
CA MET A 357 -22.66 3.31 -5.70
C MET A 357 -23.80 4.32 -5.89
N PRO A 358 -24.12 5.14 -4.86
CA PRO A 358 -25.15 6.16 -4.92
C PRO A 358 -25.06 7.07 -6.16
N LYS A 359 -26.21 7.37 -6.78
CA LYS A 359 -26.28 8.14 -8.03
C LYS A 359 -25.67 9.53 -7.95
N ASN A 360 -25.68 10.16 -6.77
CA ASN A 360 -25.05 11.46 -6.56
C ASN A 360 -23.50 11.40 -6.59
N LEU A 361 -22.89 10.22 -6.48
CA LEU A 361 -21.43 10.04 -6.57
C LEU A 361 -20.95 9.83 -8.01
N GLN A 362 -21.78 9.23 -8.88
CA GLN A 362 -21.43 8.90 -10.27
C GLN A 362 -20.90 10.10 -11.09
N PRO A 363 -21.43 11.34 -10.96
CA PRO A 363 -20.89 12.50 -11.67
C PRO A 363 -19.43 12.85 -11.34
N HIS A 364 -18.90 12.43 -10.18
CA HIS A 364 -17.48 12.64 -9.84
C HIS A 364 -16.52 11.71 -10.62
N CYS A 365 -17.08 10.78 -11.39
CA CYS A 365 -16.41 9.83 -12.26
C CYS A 365 -16.78 10.06 -13.73
N GLY A 366 -17.28 11.26 -14.06
CA GLY A 366 -17.60 11.68 -15.42
C GLY A 366 -16.35 11.77 -16.30
N LEU A 367 -16.58 11.69 -17.62
CA LEU A 367 -15.53 11.79 -18.61
C LEU A 367 -15.35 13.27 -18.99
N THR A 368 -14.12 13.79 -19.10
CA THR A 368 -13.89 15.12 -19.69
C THR A 368 -13.75 15.02 -21.21
N LYS A 369 -13.82 16.15 -21.91
CA LYS A 369 -13.57 16.20 -23.37
C LYS A 369 -12.15 15.75 -23.73
N GLU A 370 -11.16 16.09 -22.91
CA GLU A 370 -9.76 15.70 -23.10
C GLU A 370 -9.58 14.19 -22.90
N MET A 371 -10.27 13.61 -21.93
CA MET A 371 -10.29 12.18 -21.71
C MET A 371 -10.91 11.45 -22.91
N ASP A 372 -12.07 11.91 -23.39
CA ASP A 372 -12.74 11.36 -24.58
C ASP A 372 -11.84 11.40 -25.81
N ALA A 373 -11.25 12.57 -26.09
CA ALA A 373 -10.34 12.76 -27.21
C ALA A 373 -9.13 11.82 -27.14
N ARG A 374 -8.59 11.59 -25.93
CA ARG A 374 -7.49 10.64 -25.72
C ARG A 374 -7.92 9.20 -25.98
N ILE A 375 -9.08 8.77 -25.51
CA ILE A 375 -9.61 7.43 -25.76
C ILE A 375 -9.80 7.22 -27.27
N ARG A 376 -10.51 8.14 -27.94
CA ARG A 376 -10.74 8.08 -29.40
C ARG A 376 -9.43 8.05 -30.20
N LYS A 377 -8.42 8.82 -29.78
CA LYS A 377 -7.10 8.83 -30.41
C LYS A 377 -6.45 7.44 -30.36
N TRP A 378 -6.37 6.83 -29.18
CA TRP A 378 -5.72 5.52 -29.02
C TRP A 378 -6.50 4.40 -29.71
N ARG A 379 -7.83 4.40 -29.57
CA ARG A 379 -8.71 3.49 -30.31
C ARG A 379 -8.54 3.60 -31.83
N GLY A 380 -8.37 4.82 -32.36
CA GLY A 380 -8.08 5.05 -33.77
C GLY A 380 -6.69 4.58 -34.21
N ILE A 381 -5.68 4.68 -33.33
CA ILE A 381 -4.34 4.11 -33.56
C ILE A 381 -4.43 2.58 -33.60
N ALA A 382 -5.08 1.96 -32.62
CA ALA A 382 -5.29 0.51 -32.55
C ALA A 382 -6.01 -0.04 -33.78
N ARG A 383 -7.05 0.67 -34.26
CA ARG A 383 -7.74 0.36 -35.52
C ARG A 383 -6.82 0.40 -36.73
N ARG A 384 -6.03 1.47 -36.89
CA ARG A 384 -5.09 1.58 -38.03
C ARG A 384 -4.00 0.51 -37.98
N ALA A 385 -3.56 0.14 -36.79
CA ALA A 385 -2.62 -0.95 -36.57
C ALA A 385 -3.26 -2.34 -36.70
N SER A 386 -4.59 -2.43 -36.80
CA SER A 386 -5.36 -3.69 -36.80
C SER A 386 -4.92 -4.61 -35.66
N LEU A 387 -4.89 -4.08 -34.43
CA LEU A 387 -4.43 -4.87 -33.28
C LEU A 387 -5.27 -6.16 -33.16
N PRO A 388 -4.62 -7.31 -32.92
CA PRO A 388 -5.25 -8.63 -33.02
C PRO A 388 -6.27 -8.92 -31.91
N ASP A 389 -6.21 -8.21 -30.78
CA ASP A 389 -7.19 -8.32 -29.69
C ASP A 389 -8.61 -7.88 -30.12
N GLY A 390 -8.71 -7.00 -31.12
CA GLY A 390 -9.99 -6.57 -31.69
C GLY A 390 -10.82 -5.60 -30.83
N HIS A 391 -10.37 -5.22 -29.63
CA HIS A 391 -11.13 -4.36 -28.71
C HIS A 391 -11.44 -2.98 -29.29
N TRP A 392 -10.58 -2.48 -30.17
CA TRP A 392 -10.77 -1.22 -30.91
C TRP A 392 -12.03 -1.19 -31.80
N SER A 393 -12.68 -2.34 -32.00
CA SER A 393 -13.93 -2.50 -32.78
C SER A 393 -15.20 -2.59 -31.94
N ILE A 394 -15.10 -2.81 -30.62
CA ILE A 394 -16.24 -2.96 -29.68
C ILE A 394 -17.17 -1.74 -29.71
N LYS A 395 -18.48 -1.91 -29.88
CA LYS A 395 -19.42 -0.78 -29.88
C LYS A 395 -19.41 -0.08 -28.51
N VAL A 396 -19.21 1.23 -28.49
CA VAL A 396 -19.16 2.04 -27.26
C VAL A 396 -20.57 2.51 -26.89
N GLU A 397 -21.08 2.05 -25.76
CA GLU A 397 -22.41 2.39 -25.22
C GLU A 397 -22.32 3.20 -23.91
N ASP A 398 -21.11 3.50 -23.43
CA ASP A 398 -20.90 4.36 -22.26
C ASP A 398 -21.63 5.72 -22.39
N PRO A 399 -22.63 6.02 -21.54
CA PRO A 399 -23.41 7.24 -21.65
C PRO A 399 -22.59 8.51 -21.38
N ARG A 400 -21.44 8.40 -20.69
CA ARG A 400 -20.57 9.55 -20.40
C ARG A 400 -19.97 10.17 -21.66
N GLN A 401 -19.93 9.45 -22.78
CA GLN A 401 -19.45 9.98 -24.07
C GLN A 401 -20.34 11.10 -24.63
N HIS A 402 -21.56 11.27 -24.10
CA HIS A 402 -22.51 12.30 -24.50
C HIS A 402 -22.68 13.42 -23.45
N HIS A 403 -22.14 13.22 -22.25
CA HIS A 403 -22.33 14.11 -21.11
C HIS A 403 -20.99 14.32 -20.39
N PHE A 404 -20.16 15.19 -20.96
CA PHE A 404 -18.85 15.48 -20.38
C PHE A 404 -18.96 16.34 -19.13
N VAL A 405 -18.05 16.11 -18.19
CA VAL A 405 -17.84 16.98 -17.03
C VAL A 405 -16.78 18.02 -17.36
N ASP A 406 -17.01 19.25 -16.88
CA ASP A 406 -16.08 20.38 -17.00
C ASP A 406 -14.88 20.27 -16.06
#